data_AF-A0A5C8PI91-F1
#
_entry.id   AF-A0A5C8PI91-F1
#
_cell.length_a   1.000
_cell.length_b   1.000
_cell.length_c   1.000
_cell.angle_alpha   90.00
_cell.angle_beta   90.00
_cell.angle_gamma   90.00
#
_symmetry.space_group_name_H-M   'P 1'
#
loop_
_entity.id
_entity.type
_entity.pdbx_description
1 polymer ?
#
loop_
_entity_poly.entity_id
_entity_poly.type
_entity_poly.pdbx_seq_one_letter_code
_entity_poly.pdbx_strand_id
1 'polypeptide(L)'
;MRMFDIMMLLGSLQPQKTIPARITCAWAAFPDERVRGYMATALHIVERVNLRLGNLLAAADAEARWNAPEAPEQFWFGSFSRIKAAKVQRTFRGIPRHLASPQLKVVCDAGFGSYGEARPGILRIRLGHLWHDPDVPEKDAERVQTFVHEAAHICGRFSIAEGSFYGRDDAHSLTRWRMRATRNADNYGYYAIDAIDAIDHPTAG
;
A
#
# COMPACT_ATOMS: atom_id res chain seq x y z
N MET A 1 10.77 15.82 1.82
CA MET A 1 10.99 15.43 0.41
C MET A 1 9.63 15.16 -0.21
N ARG A 2 9.25 15.73 -1.36
CA ARG A 2 7.91 15.46 -1.95
C ARG A 2 7.97 14.07 -2.59
N MET A 3 6.97 13.21 -2.35
CA MET A 3 6.99 11.80 -2.81
C MET A 3 7.12 11.67 -4.34
N PHE A 4 6.65 12.69 -5.08
CA PHE A 4 6.82 12.78 -6.54
C PHE A 4 8.28 12.90 -6.98
N ASP A 5 9.15 13.48 -6.13
CA ASP A 5 10.59 13.56 -6.38
C ASP A 5 11.26 12.18 -6.24
N ILE A 6 10.69 11.25 -5.44
CA ILE A 6 11.25 9.91 -5.21
C ILE A 6 11.23 9.08 -6.50
N MET A 7 10.17 9.17 -7.31
CA MET A 7 10.13 8.43 -8.58
C MET A 7 11.09 8.98 -9.64
N MET A 8 11.36 10.29 -9.66
CA MET A 8 12.39 10.88 -10.51
C MET A 8 13.81 10.59 -9.99
N LEU A 9 14.01 10.58 -8.67
CA LEU A 9 15.28 10.24 -8.01
C LEU A 9 15.71 8.79 -8.26
N LEU A 10 14.76 7.87 -8.47
CA LEU A 10 15.03 6.45 -8.70
C LEU A 10 15.21 6.08 -10.19
N GLY A 11 15.33 7.07 -11.10
CA GLY A 11 15.77 6.86 -12.48
C GLY A 11 14.74 6.25 -13.45
N SER A 12 13.47 6.13 -13.06
CA SER A 12 12.42 5.72 -14.00
C SER A 12 11.95 6.93 -14.79
N LEU A 13 12.28 6.98 -16.08
CA LEU A 13 12.01 8.16 -16.91
C LEU A 13 10.50 8.42 -17.11
N GLN A 14 9.63 7.41 -16.98
CA GLN A 14 8.16 7.54 -17.16
C GLN A 14 7.37 6.46 -16.39
N PRO A 15 7.39 6.47 -15.04
CA PRO A 15 6.71 5.46 -14.22
C PRO A 15 5.21 5.36 -14.50
N GLN A 16 4.56 6.44 -14.89
CA GLN A 16 3.14 6.49 -15.25
C GLN A 16 2.76 5.53 -16.40
N LYS A 17 3.70 5.16 -17.29
CA LYS A 17 3.45 4.22 -18.39
C LYS A 17 3.19 2.78 -17.92
N THR A 18 3.57 2.43 -16.69
CA THR A 18 3.32 1.10 -16.12
C THR A 18 1.89 0.94 -15.64
N ILE A 19 1.11 2.03 -15.63
CA ILE A 19 -0.29 2.05 -15.18
C ILE A 19 -1.19 2.19 -16.41
N PRO A 20 -1.73 1.10 -16.98
CA PRO A 20 -2.66 1.16 -18.11
C PRO A 20 -4.11 1.44 -17.69
N ALA A 21 -4.37 1.64 -16.40
CA ALA A 21 -5.71 1.88 -15.85
C ALA A 21 -6.40 3.08 -16.52
N ARG A 22 -7.71 2.97 -16.73
CA ARG A 22 -8.54 4.11 -17.12
C ARG A 22 -8.79 4.98 -15.89
N ILE A 23 -8.36 6.24 -15.94
CA ILE A 23 -8.56 7.21 -14.88
C ILE A 23 -9.63 8.20 -15.36
N THR A 24 -10.47 8.67 -14.46
CA THR A 24 -11.44 9.73 -14.74
C THR A 24 -11.49 10.64 -13.53
N CYS A 25 -10.84 11.79 -13.65
CA CYS A 25 -10.75 12.77 -12.58
C CYS A 25 -11.20 14.17 -13.05
N ALA A 26 -12.20 14.74 -12.36
CA ALA A 26 -12.69 16.09 -12.66
C ALA A 26 -12.00 17.18 -11.80
N TRP A 27 -11.12 16.80 -10.88
CA TRP A 27 -10.43 17.74 -10.00
C TRP A 27 -9.30 18.45 -10.75
N ALA A 28 -9.41 19.78 -10.91
CA ALA A 28 -8.41 20.57 -11.64
C ALA A 28 -6.99 20.43 -11.07
N ALA A 29 -6.85 20.30 -9.73
CA ALA A 29 -5.55 20.13 -9.08
C ALA A 29 -4.95 18.71 -9.26
N PHE A 30 -5.76 17.73 -9.67
CA PHE A 30 -5.38 16.33 -9.84
C PHE A 30 -5.86 15.81 -11.20
N PRO A 31 -5.27 16.28 -12.31
CA PRO A 31 -5.54 15.69 -13.61
C PRO A 31 -5.17 14.20 -13.61
N ASP A 32 -5.73 13.45 -14.55
CA ASP A 32 -5.55 11.98 -14.65
C ASP A 32 -4.07 11.55 -14.57
N GLU A 33 -3.16 12.27 -15.23
CA GLU A 33 -1.72 11.98 -15.20
C GLU A 33 -1.10 12.14 -13.80
N ARG A 34 -1.58 13.09 -12.99
CA ARG A 34 -1.10 13.26 -11.61
C ARG A 34 -1.56 12.09 -10.74
N VAL A 35 -2.82 11.68 -10.86
CA VAL A 35 -3.35 10.48 -10.19
C VAL A 35 -2.56 9.23 -10.62
N ARG A 36 -2.27 9.11 -11.92
CA ARG A 36 -1.45 8.04 -12.49
C ARG A 36 -0.06 7.99 -11.87
N GLY A 37 0.56 9.15 -11.63
CA GLY A 37 1.86 9.25 -10.97
C GLY A 37 1.87 8.68 -9.54
N TYR A 38 0.88 9.01 -8.71
CA TYR A 38 0.75 8.43 -7.36
C TYR A 38 0.53 6.92 -7.41
N MET A 39 -0.29 6.45 -8.35
CA MET A 39 -0.55 5.03 -8.52
C MET A 39 0.68 4.25 -9.01
N ALA A 40 1.47 4.85 -9.91
CA ALA A 40 2.75 4.30 -10.34
C ALA A 40 3.77 4.25 -9.19
N THR A 41 3.75 5.26 -8.31
CA THR A 41 4.56 5.28 -7.10
C THR A 41 4.19 4.10 -6.20
N ALA A 42 2.89 3.88 -5.97
CA ALA A 42 2.40 2.76 -5.18
C ALA A 42 2.83 1.40 -5.78
N LEU A 43 2.71 1.23 -7.10
CA LEU A 43 3.17 0.02 -7.79
C LEU A 43 4.66 -0.24 -7.54
N HIS A 44 5.49 0.78 -7.73
CA HIS A 44 6.93 0.68 -7.54
C HIS A 44 7.32 0.33 -6.09
N ILE A 45 6.70 1.01 -5.12
CA ILE A 45 6.88 0.72 -3.68
C ILE A 45 6.56 -0.76 -3.41
N VAL A 46 5.44 -1.24 -3.92
CA VAL A 46 5.02 -2.63 -3.69
C VAL A 46 5.96 -3.64 -4.37
N GLU A 47 6.56 -3.32 -5.51
CA GLU A 47 7.59 -4.17 -6.12
C GLU A 47 8.81 -4.30 -5.21
N ARG A 48 9.30 -3.19 -4.63
CA ARG A 48 10.41 -3.22 -3.66
C ARG A 48 10.05 -3.98 -2.38
N VAL A 49 8.83 -3.79 -1.87
CA VAL A 49 8.30 -4.56 -0.74
C VAL A 49 8.27 -6.06 -1.05
N ASN A 50 7.84 -6.46 -2.25
CA ASN A 50 7.85 -7.86 -2.65
C ASN A 50 9.28 -8.45 -2.70
N LEU A 51 10.26 -7.68 -3.17
CA LEU A 51 11.67 -8.08 -3.13
C LEU A 51 12.16 -8.25 -1.69
N ARG A 52 11.88 -7.28 -0.81
CA ARG A 52 12.21 -7.36 0.63
C ARG A 52 11.61 -8.59 1.27
N LEU A 53 10.30 -8.81 1.15
CA LEU A 53 9.61 -9.98 1.70
C LEU A 53 10.13 -11.29 1.09
N GLY A 54 10.50 -11.30 -0.19
CA GLY A 54 11.14 -12.43 -0.84
C GLY A 54 12.46 -12.81 -0.17
N ASN A 55 13.34 -11.82 0.00
CA ASN A 55 14.65 -11.99 0.62
C ASN A 55 14.53 -12.39 2.10
N LEU A 56 13.66 -11.70 2.85
CA LEU A 56 13.39 -11.98 4.26
C LEU A 56 12.94 -13.43 4.47
N LEU A 57 11.96 -13.89 3.68
CA LEU A 57 11.37 -15.23 3.85
C LEU A 57 12.22 -16.36 3.26
N ALA A 58 13.22 -16.04 2.43
CA ALA A 58 14.23 -17.00 1.97
C ALA A 58 15.40 -17.16 2.95
N ALA A 59 15.55 -16.27 3.92
CA ALA A 59 16.63 -16.32 4.90
C ALA A 59 16.44 -17.47 5.90
N ALA A 60 17.53 -18.11 6.33
CA ALA A 60 17.49 -19.20 7.31
C ALA A 60 16.96 -18.74 8.69
N ASP A 61 17.18 -17.48 9.01
CA ASP A 61 16.81 -16.76 10.23
C ASP A 61 15.57 -15.86 10.04
N ALA A 62 14.70 -16.18 9.08
CA ALA A 62 13.53 -15.36 8.72
C ALA A 62 12.65 -14.96 9.93
N GLU A 63 12.45 -15.87 10.89
CA GLU A 63 11.68 -15.59 12.10
C GLU A 63 12.35 -14.54 12.99
N ALA A 64 13.66 -14.64 13.20
CA ALA A 64 14.42 -13.69 14.00
C ALA A 64 14.42 -12.30 13.35
N ARG A 65 14.65 -12.23 12.02
CA ARG A 65 14.63 -10.98 11.27
C ARG A 65 13.25 -10.34 11.22
N TRP A 66 12.19 -11.13 11.04
CA TRP A 66 10.82 -10.61 11.06
C TRP A 66 10.49 -10.01 12.42
N ASN A 67 10.90 -10.67 13.50
CA ASN A 67 10.60 -10.28 14.89
C ASN A 67 11.58 -9.25 15.48
N ALA A 68 12.56 -8.76 14.71
CA ALA A 68 13.51 -7.77 15.20
C ALA A 68 12.77 -6.48 15.63
N PRO A 69 13.21 -5.77 16.69
CA PRO A 69 12.51 -4.59 17.20
C PRO A 69 12.24 -3.50 16.15
N GLU A 70 13.17 -3.33 15.21
CA GLU A 70 13.13 -2.37 14.12
C GLU A 70 12.46 -2.92 12.84
N ALA A 71 12.02 -4.18 12.84
CA ALA A 71 11.43 -4.79 11.65
C ALA A 71 10.01 -4.23 11.41
N PRO A 72 9.74 -3.59 10.25
CA PRO A 72 8.40 -3.11 9.92
C PRO A 72 7.40 -4.27 9.83
N GLU A 73 7.85 -5.49 9.54
CA GLU A 73 7.01 -6.67 9.53
C GLU A 73 6.41 -7.01 10.91
N GLN A 74 7.23 -6.95 11.96
CA GLN A 74 6.78 -7.10 13.34
C GLN A 74 5.81 -5.98 13.71
N PHE A 75 6.16 -4.75 13.36
CA PHE A 75 5.35 -3.58 13.71
C PHE A 75 3.96 -3.63 13.06
N TRP A 76 3.86 -3.97 11.78
CA TRP A 76 2.60 -3.91 11.04
C TRP A 76 1.79 -5.21 11.04
N PHE A 77 2.42 -6.35 11.29
CA PHE A 77 1.71 -7.64 11.25
C PHE A 77 1.85 -8.45 12.53
N GLY A 78 2.63 -7.99 13.51
CA GLY A 78 2.92 -8.72 14.76
C GLY A 78 3.81 -9.93 14.54
N SER A 79 3.89 -10.79 15.56
CA SER A 79 4.82 -11.93 15.62
C SER A 79 4.78 -12.84 14.39
N PHE A 80 5.96 -13.31 14.00
CA PHE A 80 6.12 -14.22 12.88
C PHE A 80 5.27 -15.48 13.05
N SER A 81 4.65 -15.89 11.95
CA SER A 81 4.30 -17.29 11.73
C SER A 81 4.29 -17.54 10.24
N ARG A 82 4.63 -18.77 9.82
CA ARG A 82 4.70 -19.11 8.39
C ARG A 82 3.38 -18.83 7.64
N ILE A 83 2.25 -19.09 8.27
CA ILE A 83 0.92 -18.84 7.69
C ILE A 83 0.68 -17.34 7.48
N LYS A 84 1.03 -16.52 8.49
CA LYS A 84 0.92 -15.05 8.44
C LYS A 84 1.81 -14.49 7.34
N ALA A 85 3.09 -14.83 7.37
CA ALA A 85 4.07 -14.39 6.38
C ALA A 85 3.66 -14.77 4.94
N ALA A 86 3.24 -16.02 4.74
CA ALA A 86 2.76 -16.47 3.43
C ALA A 86 1.51 -15.71 2.96
N LYS A 87 0.59 -15.36 3.87
CA LYS A 87 -0.58 -14.55 3.53
C LYS A 87 -0.19 -13.11 3.18
N VAL A 88 0.69 -12.49 3.95
CA VAL A 88 1.19 -11.13 3.69
C VAL A 88 1.88 -11.08 2.32
N GLN A 89 2.84 -11.98 2.08
CA GLN A 89 3.56 -12.08 0.81
C GLN A 89 2.61 -12.34 -0.37
N ARG A 90 1.62 -13.23 -0.21
CA ARG A 90 0.64 -13.50 -1.28
C ARG A 90 -0.21 -12.28 -1.62
N THR A 91 -0.55 -11.46 -0.63
CA THR A 91 -1.32 -10.22 -0.84
C THR A 91 -0.45 -9.19 -1.57
N PHE A 92 0.79 -8.97 -1.13
CA PHE A 92 1.72 -8.09 -1.83
C PHE A 92 2.05 -8.55 -3.25
N ARG A 93 2.13 -9.85 -3.53
CA ARG A 93 2.29 -10.37 -4.91
C ARG A 93 1.05 -10.15 -5.78
N GLY A 94 -0.12 -9.96 -5.18
CA GLY A 94 -1.38 -9.70 -5.89
C GLY A 94 -1.56 -8.23 -6.27
N ILE A 95 -1.13 -7.31 -5.40
CA ILE A 95 -1.31 -5.86 -5.57
C ILE A 95 -0.77 -5.36 -6.93
N PRO A 96 0.48 -5.68 -7.37
CA PRO A 96 0.99 -5.24 -8.66
C PRO A 96 0.12 -5.67 -9.83
N ARG A 97 -0.44 -6.89 -9.79
CA ARG A 97 -1.31 -7.41 -10.85
C ARG A 97 -2.59 -6.58 -11.00
N HIS A 98 -3.12 -6.06 -9.90
CA HIS A 98 -4.32 -5.25 -9.92
C HIS A 98 -4.02 -3.80 -10.31
N LEU A 99 -2.95 -3.20 -9.78
CA LEU A 99 -2.55 -1.84 -10.14
C LEU A 99 -2.10 -1.73 -11.60
N ALA A 100 -1.37 -2.72 -12.13
CA ALA A 100 -0.95 -2.75 -13.53
C ALA A 100 -2.01 -3.29 -14.49
N SER A 101 -3.26 -3.51 -14.04
CA SER A 101 -4.30 -4.10 -14.90
C SER A 101 -4.90 -3.05 -15.85
N PRO A 102 -4.98 -3.32 -17.17
CA PRO A 102 -5.66 -2.42 -18.12
C PRO A 102 -7.18 -2.36 -17.91
N GLN A 103 -7.73 -3.32 -17.15
CA GLN A 103 -9.15 -3.35 -16.81
C GLN A 103 -9.48 -2.52 -15.57
N LEU A 104 -8.47 -2.07 -14.82
CA LEU A 104 -8.67 -1.24 -13.64
C LEU A 104 -9.26 0.13 -14.04
N LYS A 105 -10.29 0.54 -13.30
CA LYS A 105 -10.90 1.86 -13.40
C LYS A 105 -10.64 2.66 -12.13
N VAL A 106 -10.07 3.86 -12.25
CA VAL A 106 -9.92 4.81 -11.15
C VAL A 106 -10.86 5.98 -11.40
N VAL A 107 -11.72 6.30 -10.43
CA VAL A 107 -12.69 7.40 -10.55
C VAL A 107 -12.54 8.34 -9.38
N CYS A 108 -12.29 9.62 -9.64
CA CYS A 108 -12.34 10.66 -8.61
C CYS A 108 -13.77 11.16 -8.43
N ASP A 109 -14.24 11.17 -7.19
CA ASP A 109 -15.60 11.54 -6.84
C ASP A 109 -15.61 12.56 -5.70
N ALA A 110 -15.92 13.82 -6.03
CA ALA A 110 -15.95 14.91 -5.07
C ALA A 110 -17.05 14.72 -3.99
N GLY A 111 -18.11 13.96 -4.29
CA GLY A 111 -19.18 13.67 -3.33
C GLY A 111 -18.88 12.52 -2.38
N PHE A 112 -17.75 11.84 -2.56
CA PHE A 112 -17.36 10.71 -1.73
C PHE A 112 -16.47 11.16 -0.56
N GLY A 113 -16.97 11.08 0.67
CA GLY A 113 -16.30 11.59 1.87
C GLY A 113 -15.19 10.72 2.46
N SER A 114 -14.57 9.81 1.69
CA SER A 114 -13.47 8.94 2.15
C SER A 114 -12.17 9.22 1.37
N TYR A 115 -11.10 8.51 1.72
CA TYR A 115 -9.89 8.46 0.91
C TYR A 115 -10.13 7.63 -0.36
N GLY A 116 -10.52 6.37 -0.17
CA GLY A 116 -10.74 5.41 -1.24
C GLY A 116 -11.89 4.45 -0.95
N GLU A 117 -12.33 3.75 -2.00
CA GLU A 117 -13.15 2.54 -1.92
C GLU A 117 -12.79 1.61 -3.08
N ALA A 118 -12.48 0.36 -2.75
CA ALA A 118 -12.45 -0.76 -3.65
C ALA A 118 -13.13 -1.98 -3.02
N ARG A 119 -13.60 -2.90 -3.86
CA ARG A 119 -14.30 -4.10 -3.42
C ARG A 119 -13.55 -5.36 -3.87
N PRO A 120 -13.61 -6.45 -3.08
CA PRO A 120 -13.01 -7.72 -3.44
C PRO A 120 -13.36 -8.17 -4.87
N GLY A 121 -12.33 -8.44 -5.67
CA GLY A 121 -12.47 -8.91 -7.06
C GLY A 121 -12.99 -7.88 -8.07
N ILE A 122 -13.34 -6.66 -7.64
CA ILE A 122 -13.80 -5.61 -8.55
C ILE A 122 -12.62 -4.72 -8.90
N LEU A 123 -12.25 -4.68 -10.19
CA LEU A 123 -11.17 -3.82 -10.71
C LEU A 123 -11.63 -2.36 -10.83
N ARG A 124 -11.96 -1.76 -9.69
CA ARG A 124 -12.33 -0.36 -9.57
C ARG A 124 -11.84 0.21 -8.25
N ILE A 125 -11.25 1.41 -8.32
CA ILE A 125 -10.89 2.25 -7.18
C ILE A 125 -11.66 3.57 -7.33
N ARG A 126 -12.45 3.94 -6.32
CA ARG A 126 -13.09 5.26 -6.22
C ARG A 126 -12.29 6.10 -5.23
N LEU A 127 -11.78 7.25 -5.66
CA LEU A 127 -11.07 8.20 -4.80
C LEU A 127 -12.05 9.27 -4.34
N GLY A 128 -11.99 9.66 -3.08
CA GLY A 128 -12.87 10.66 -2.49
C GLY A 128 -12.17 11.96 -2.08
N HIS A 129 -12.94 12.82 -1.41
CA HIS A 129 -12.50 14.13 -0.97
C HIS A 129 -11.30 14.08 -0.01
N LEU A 130 -11.24 13.09 0.89
CA LEU A 130 -10.11 12.99 1.83
C LEU A 130 -8.81 12.57 1.13
N TRP A 131 -8.87 11.89 -0.02
CA TRP A 131 -7.67 11.66 -0.83
C TRP A 131 -7.22 12.93 -1.57
N HIS A 132 -8.19 13.72 -2.05
CA HIS A 132 -7.92 14.99 -2.70
C HIS A 132 -7.26 15.99 -1.76
N ASP A 133 -7.84 16.21 -0.58
CA ASP A 133 -7.32 17.09 0.46
C ASP A 133 -7.27 16.41 1.83
N PRO A 134 -6.25 15.57 2.08
CA PRO A 134 -6.10 14.87 3.34
C PRO A 134 -5.69 15.85 4.45
N ASP A 135 -6.32 15.69 5.62
CA ASP A 135 -6.00 16.46 6.82
C ASP A 135 -4.86 15.81 7.62
N VAL A 136 -3.73 15.60 6.95
CA VAL A 136 -2.50 15.10 7.58
C VAL A 136 -1.27 15.85 7.03
N PRO A 137 -0.15 15.89 7.79
CA PRO A 137 1.09 16.51 7.30
C PRO A 137 1.65 15.80 6.05
N GLU A 138 1.58 14.46 6.00
CA GLU A 138 2.19 13.62 4.97
C GLU A 138 1.22 13.32 3.81
N LYS A 139 0.58 14.38 3.25
CA LYS A 139 -0.48 14.26 2.24
C LYS A 139 -0.15 13.33 1.07
N ASP A 140 1.08 13.38 0.58
CA ASP A 140 1.51 12.54 -0.55
C ASP A 140 1.67 11.07 -0.17
N ALA A 141 2.11 10.77 1.05
CA ALA A 141 2.23 9.40 1.54
C ALA A 141 0.86 8.75 1.65
N GLU A 142 -0.13 9.45 2.21
CA GLU A 142 -1.50 8.95 2.27
C GLU A 142 -2.09 8.68 0.89
N ARG A 143 -1.83 9.55 -0.10
CA ARG A 143 -2.31 9.34 -1.47
C ARG A 143 -1.72 8.10 -2.11
N VAL A 144 -0.44 7.81 -1.88
CA VAL A 144 0.23 6.61 -2.37
C VAL A 144 -0.26 5.37 -1.62
N GLN A 145 -0.31 5.42 -0.29
CA GLN A 145 -0.77 4.31 0.54
C GLN A 145 -2.20 3.92 0.15
N THR A 146 -3.08 4.89 -0.10
CA THR A 146 -4.46 4.64 -0.54
C THR A 146 -4.52 3.63 -1.70
N PHE A 147 -3.65 3.74 -2.72
CA PHE A 147 -3.66 2.77 -3.81
C PHE A 147 -3.24 1.36 -3.38
N VAL A 148 -2.30 1.24 -2.45
CA VAL A 148 -1.88 -0.05 -1.87
C VAL A 148 -3.01 -0.65 -1.04
N HIS A 149 -3.64 0.16 -0.18
CA HIS A 149 -4.81 -0.20 0.63
C HIS A 149 -5.95 -0.73 -0.25
N GLU A 150 -6.36 0.06 -1.26
CA GLU A 150 -7.47 -0.32 -2.12
C GLU A 150 -7.15 -1.56 -2.98
N ALA A 151 -5.91 -1.69 -3.47
CA ALA A 151 -5.50 -2.91 -4.17
C ALA A 151 -5.47 -4.15 -3.25
N ALA A 152 -5.20 -3.98 -1.96
CA ALA A 152 -5.30 -5.05 -0.96
C ALA A 152 -6.77 -5.48 -0.76
N HIS A 153 -7.73 -4.56 -0.83
CA HIS A 153 -9.16 -4.91 -0.88
C HIS A 153 -9.51 -5.74 -2.11
N ILE A 154 -9.06 -5.32 -3.30
CA ILE A 154 -9.32 -6.05 -4.56
C ILE A 154 -8.77 -7.48 -4.49
N CYS A 155 -7.61 -7.68 -3.86
CA CYS A 155 -7.02 -9.00 -3.63
C CYS A 155 -7.91 -9.97 -2.82
N GLY A 156 -8.99 -9.49 -2.18
CA GLY A 156 -10.02 -10.30 -1.52
C GLY A 156 -9.57 -11.00 -0.24
N ARG A 157 -8.51 -10.51 0.41
CA ARG A 157 -7.93 -11.13 1.62
C ARG A 157 -8.22 -10.34 2.91
N PHE A 158 -9.08 -9.33 2.79
CA PHE A 158 -9.59 -8.46 3.85
C PHE A 158 -10.89 -9.00 4.45
N SER A 159 -11.18 -8.62 5.70
CA SER A 159 -12.43 -8.92 6.39
C SER A 159 -13.17 -7.63 6.71
N ILE A 160 -14.45 -7.52 6.32
CA ILE A 160 -15.31 -6.36 6.62
C ILE A 160 -15.29 -6.02 8.12
N ALA A 161 -15.23 -7.03 9.00
CA ALA A 161 -15.15 -6.85 10.45
C ALA A 161 -13.87 -6.12 10.93
N GLU A 162 -12.85 -6.02 10.09
CA GLU A 162 -11.60 -5.29 10.38
C GLU A 162 -11.57 -3.91 9.71
N GLY A 163 -12.58 -3.58 8.91
CA GLY A 163 -12.74 -2.28 8.26
C GLY A 163 -13.32 -1.22 9.19
N SER A 164 -13.25 -1.40 10.51
CA SER A 164 -13.54 -0.34 11.48
C SER A 164 -12.27 0.19 12.15
N PHE A 165 -11.11 -0.40 11.83
CA PHE A 165 -9.80 -0.02 12.36
C PHE A 165 -9.09 0.77 11.27
N TYR A 166 -9.20 2.10 11.35
CA TYR A 166 -8.69 3.01 10.34
C TYR A 166 -7.56 3.89 10.86
N GLY A 167 -6.56 4.12 10.02
CA GLY A 167 -5.39 4.91 10.38
C GLY A 167 -4.29 4.12 11.10
N ARG A 168 -3.12 4.74 11.25
CA ARG A 168 -1.89 4.07 11.72
C ARG A 168 -2.07 3.39 13.08
N ASP A 169 -2.61 4.09 14.07
CA ASP A 169 -2.71 3.59 15.45
C ASP A 169 -3.68 2.41 15.59
N ASP A 170 -4.88 2.53 15.01
CA ASP A 170 -5.90 1.48 15.08
C ASP A 170 -5.47 0.24 14.29
N ALA A 171 -4.87 0.42 13.10
CA ALA A 171 -4.32 -0.69 12.34
C ALA A 171 -3.19 -1.40 13.10
N HIS A 172 -2.30 -0.64 13.77
CA HIS A 172 -1.24 -1.23 14.60
C HIS A 172 -1.80 -2.02 15.79
N SER A 173 -2.91 -1.58 16.38
CA SER A 173 -3.54 -2.28 17.52
C SER A 173 -3.94 -3.73 17.20
N LEU A 174 -4.22 -4.05 15.93
CA LEU A 174 -4.58 -5.38 15.45
C LEU A 174 -3.43 -6.39 15.47
N THR A 175 -2.19 -5.93 15.58
CA THR A 175 -0.97 -6.78 15.59
C THR A 175 -0.92 -7.72 16.80
N ARG A 176 -1.58 -7.33 17.90
CA ARG A 176 -1.76 -8.15 19.12
C ARG A 176 -2.58 -9.43 18.85
N TRP A 177 -3.32 -9.47 17.73
CA TRP A 177 -4.25 -10.54 17.40
C TRP A 177 -3.68 -11.35 16.23
N ARG A 178 -3.57 -12.67 16.42
CA ARG A 178 -2.76 -13.57 15.57
C ARG A 178 -2.83 -13.32 14.06
N MET A 179 -4.01 -13.09 13.49
CA MET A 179 -4.20 -12.93 12.03
C MET A 179 -4.94 -11.65 11.63
N ARG A 180 -5.42 -10.82 12.57
CA ARG A 180 -6.33 -9.71 12.23
C ARG A 180 -5.63 -8.61 11.43
N ALA A 181 -4.39 -8.26 11.78
CA ALA A 181 -3.59 -7.33 11.00
C ALA A 181 -3.44 -7.75 9.51
N THR A 182 -3.36 -9.06 9.21
CA THR A 182 -3.30 -9.52 7.81
C THR A 182 -4.63 -9.42 7.04
N ARG A 183 -5.72 -9.06 7.73
CA ARG A 183 -7.08 -8.93 7.20
C ARG A 183 -7.54 -7.47 7.17
N ASN A 184 -6.72 -6.53 7.59
CA ASN A 184 -6.97 -5.10 7.54
C ASN A 184 -6.10 -4.49 6.43
N ALA A 185 -6.68 -3.63 5.60
CA ALA A 185 -6.02 -3.07 4.42
C ALA A 185 -5.02 -1.95 4.78
N ASP A 186 -5.26 -1.20 5.86
CA ASP A 186 -4.34 -0.16 6.35
C ASP A 186 -3.00 -0.75 6.78
N ASN A 187 -2.98 -1.94 7.43
CA ASN A 187 -1.73 -2.61 7.75
C ASN A 187 -0.86 -2.86 6.50
N TYR A 188 -1.43 -3.13 5.33
CA TYR A 188 -0.65 -3.32 4.10
C TYR A 188 -0.16 -1.99 3.54
N GLY A 189 -1.01 -0.99 3.53
CA GLY A 189 -0.68 0.29 2.95
C GLY A 189 0.34 1.07 3.78
N TYR A 190 0.19 1.12 5.10
CA TYR A 190 1.20 1.73 5.98
C TYR A 190 2.51 0.94 6.03
N TYR A 191 2.45 -0.40 6.08
CA TYR A 191 3.67 -1.21 5.94
C TYR A 191 4.40 -0.90 4.63
N ALA A 192 3.70 -0.69 3.52
CA ALA A 192 4.34 -0.39 2.25
C ALA A 192 5.12 0.93 2.27
N ILE A 193 4.61 1.95 2.98
CA ILE A 193 5.32 3.21 3.16
C ILE A 193 6.54 3.02 4.07
N ASP A 194 6.33 2.47 5.28
CA ASP A 194 7.40 2.36 6.29
C ASP A 194 8.50 1.36 5.89
N ALA A 195 8.16 0.31 5.14
CA ALA A 195 9.13 -0.67 4.68
C ALA A 195 10.11 -0.08 3.65
N ILE A 196 9.74 0.96 2.91
CA ILE A 196 10.65 1.64 1.98
C ILE A 196 11.70 2.45 2.72
N ASP A 197 11.30 3.19 3.75
CA ASP A 197 12.22 3.94 4.59
C ASP A 197 13.30 3.02 5.19
N ALA A 198 12.90 1.82 5.64
CA ALA A 198 13.84 0.81 6.14
C ALA A 198 14.76 0.19 5.06
N ILE A 199 14.38 0.25 3.78
CA ILE A 199 15.23 -0.22 2.67
C ILE A 199 16.23 0.87 2.25
N ASP A 200 15.78 2.13 2.19
CA ASP A 200 16.60 3.26 1.71
C ASP A 200 17.52 3.82 2.80
N HIS A 201 17.15 3.64 4.07
CA HIS A 201 17.94 4.02 5.22
C HIS A 201 18.13 2.82 6.15
N PRO A 202 18.95 1.83 5.75
CA PRO A 202 19.27 0.73 6.64
C PRO A 202 19.94 1.31 7.88
N THR A 203 19.28 1.20 9.03
CA THR A 203 19.92 1.50 10.32
C THR A 203 21.15 0.62 10.41
N ALA A 204 22.33 1.23 10.61
CA ALA A 204 23.58 0.50 10.75
C ALA A 204 23.45 -0.50 11.90
N GLY A 205 23.30 -1.77 11.54
CA GLY A 205 23.27 -2.92 12.44
C GLY A 205 24.61 -3.63 12.44
#